data_AF-A0A8I1FYV6-F1
#
_entry.id   AF-A0A8I1FYV6-F1
#
_cell.length_a   1.000
_cell.length_b   1.000
_cell.length_c   1.000
_cell.angle_alpha   90.00
_cell.angle_beta   90.00
_cell.angle_gamma   90.00
#
_symmetry.space_group_name_H-M   'P 1'
#
loop_
_entity.id
_entity.type
_entity.pdbx_description
1 polymer ?
#
loop_
_entity_poly.entity_id
_entity_poly.type
_entity_poly.pdbx_seq_one_letter_code
_entity_poly.pdbx_strand_id
1 'polypeptide(L)'
;MSYLERSTDEAGYPAMDFEVFYQQGISCFVWGLPKPLVRQAFKRVCADQQAKGKVVAMWQVRAFVYGLSGRYGGGTLKRMSPEGYQWPSPPDRSWETIVCVYPNGACELDFVHPVSRMFWSEDNGFLVLPTEDYALMGRWWFEEMGFEIMVMQPLMEVRVCDSLPPHLKLV
;
A
#
# COMPACT_ATOMS: atom_id res chain seq x y z
N MET A 1 -30.86 10.42 -6.00
CA MET A 1 -30.20 9.12 -6.21
C MET A 1 -29.12 8.95 -5.16
N SER A 2 -29.30 7.94 -4.31
CA SER A 2 -28.24 7.49 -3.41
C SER A 2 -27.10 6.91 -4.24
N TYR A 3 -25.84 7.22 -3.93
CA TYR A 3 -24.71 6.66 -4.68
C TYR A 3 -24.63 5.12 -4.54
N LEU A 4 -25.25 4.56 -3.49
CA LEU A 4 -25.39 3.13 -3.28
C LEU A 4 -26.32 2.46 -4.30
N GLU A 5 -27.20 3.21 -4.96
CA GLU A 5 -27.99 2.67 -6.09
C GLU A 5 -27.08 2.25 -7.26
N ARG A 6 -25.84 2.74 -7.29
CA ARG A 6 -24.81 2.34 -8.27
C ARG A 6 -23.95 1.16 -7.81
N SER A 7 -24.23 0.55 -6.65
CA SER A 7 -23.50 -0.65 -6.23
C SER A 7 -23.95 -1.90 -6.98
N THR A 8 -25.11 -1.85 -7.64
CA THR A 8 -25.64 -2.94 -8.46
C THR A 8 -25.86 -2.48 -9.91
N ASP A 9 -25.63 -3.38 -10.86
CA ASP A 9 -26.02 -3.19 -12.26
C ASP A 9 -27.53 -3.43 -12.48
N GLU A 10 -28.00 -3.29 -13.72
CA GLU A 10 -29.41 -3.49 -14.08
C GLU A 10 -29.92 -4.91 -13.82
N ALA A 11 -29.01 -5.89 -13.75
CA ALA A 11 -29.31 -7.29 -13.43
C ALA A 11 -29.18 -7.60 -11.92
N GLY A 12 -28.81 -6.61 -11.09
CA GLY A 12 -28.65 -6.75 -9.65
C GLY A 12 -27.29 -7.28 -9.20
N TYR A 13 -26.32 -7.44 -10.11
CA TYR A 13 -24.95 -7.86 -9.76
C TYR A 13 -24.10 -6.67 -9.30
N PRO A 14 -23.02 -6.89 -8.52
CA PRO A 14 -22.13 -5.81 -8.11
C PRO A 14 -21.59 -5.03 -9.31
N ALA A 15 -21.80 -3.72 -9.31
CA ALA A 15 -21.25 -2.86 -10.33
C ALA A 15 -19.72 -2.81 -10.19
N MET A 16 -18.98 -3.41 -11.12
CA MET A 16 -17.53 -3.58 -11.00
C MET A 16 -16.76 -2.27 -10.77
N ASP A 17 -17.19 -1.18 -11.40
CA ASP A 17 -16.54 0.13 -11.22
C ASP A 17 -16.81 0.76 -9.83
N PHE A 18 -17.88 0.34 -9.14
CA PHE A 18 -18.11 0.64 -7.72
C PHE A 18 -17.24 -0.25 -6.85
N GLU A 19 -17.28 -1.55 -7.13
CA GLU A 19 -16.66 -2.59 -6.33
C GLU A 19 -15.15 -2.39 -6.21
N VAL A 20 -14.47 -2.00 -7.30
CA VAL A 20 -13.02 -1.72 -7.29
C VAL A 20 -12.65 -0.63 -6.28
N PHE A 21 -13.39 0.48 -6.23
CA PHE A 21 -13.10 1.55 -5.27
C PHE A 21 -13.49 1.16 -3.85
N TYR A 22 -14.64 0.51 -3.70
CA TYR A 22 -15.14 0.03 -2.42
C TYR A 22 -14.18 -0.96 -1.76
N GLN A 23 -13.72 -1.97 -2.49
CA GLN A 23 -12.78 -2.99 -1.99
C GLN A 23 -11.42 -2.38 -1.65
N GLN A 24 -10.92 -1.44 -2.45
CA GLN A 24 -9.69 -0.71 -2.11
C GLN A 24 -9.83 0.06 -0.78
N GLY A 25 -10.99 0.68 -0.57
CA GLY A 25 -11.34 1.34 0.70
C GLY A 25 -11.41 0.35 1.86
N ILE A 26 -12.06 -0.80 1.66
CA ILE A 26 -12.11 -1.90 2.65
C ILE A 26 -10.71 -2.34 3.01
N SER A 27 -9.83 -2.58 2.03
CA SER A 27 -8.45 -3.01 2.26
C SER A 27 -7.71 -2.02 3.16
N CYS A 28 -7.85 -0.71 2.90
CA CYS A 28 -7.32 0.34 3.77
C CYS A 28 -7.86 0.23 5.21
N PHE A 29 -9.16 -0.01 5.36
CA PHE A 29 -9.79 -0.16 6.66
C PHE A 29 -9.30 -1.43 7.36
N VAL A 30 -9.43 -2.59 6.76
CA VAL A 30 -9.10 -3.88 7.37
C VAL A 30 -7.67 -3.89 7.92
N TRP A 31 -6.72 -3.28 7.20
CA TRP A 31 -5.32 -3.21 7.63
C TRP A 31 -4.94 -1.99 8.47
N GLY A 32 -5.85 -1.07 8.75
CA GLY A 32 -5.54 0.05 9.65
C GLY A 32 -4.62 1.10 9.03
N LEU A 33 -4.66 1.29 7.71
CA LEU A 33 -3.68 2.15 7.04
C LEU A 33 -3.75 3.62 7.53
N PRO A 34 -2.59 4.26 7.78
CA PRO A 34 -2.53 5.67 8.10
C PRO A 34 -2.85 6.53 6.87
N LYS A 35 -3.25 7.79 7.12
CA LYS A 35 -3.70 8.73 6.06
C LYS A 35 -2.77 8.82 4.83
N PRO A 36 -1.42 8.85 4.96
CA PRO A 36 -0.54 8.87 3.81
C PRO A 36 -0.71 7.64 2.91
N LEU A 37 -0.75 6.44 3.51
CA LEU A 37 -0.91 5.17 2.78
C LEU A 37 -2.32 5.02 2.19
N VAL A 38 -3.36 5.52 2.89
CA VAL A 38 -4.72 5.59 2.32
C VAL A 38 -4.75 6.48 1.06
N ARG A 39 -4.06 7.63 1.10
CA ARG A 39 -3.97 8.52 -0.07
C ARG A 39 -3.22 7.88 -1.21
N GLN A 40 -2.17 7.12 -0.92
CA GLN A 40 -1.42 6.36 -1.91
C GLN A 40 -2.31 5.31 -2.59
N ALA A 41 -3.01 4.48 -1.82
CA ALA A 41 -3.95 3.50 -2.33
C ALA A 41 -5.07 4.14 -3.18
N PHE A 42 -5.60 5.28 -2.74
CA PHE A 42 -6.60 6.03 -3.51
C PHE A 42 -6.05 6.57 -4.83
N LYS A 43 -4.83 7.14 -4.83
CA LYS A 43 -4.17 7.60 -6.05
C LYS A 43 -3.94 6.46 -7.02
N ARG A 44 -3.54 5.29 -6.52
CA ARG A 44 -3.30 4.09 -7.34
C ARG A 44 -4.57 3.65 -8.07
N VAL A 45 -5.67 3.46 -7.36
CA VAL A 45 -6.93 3.03 -8.00
C VAL A 45 -7.45 4.08 -9.00
N CYS A 46 -7.22 5.37 -8.75
CA CYS A 46 -7.54 6.42 -9.72
C CYS A 46 -6.66 6.34 -10.98
N ALA A 47 -5.35 6.12 -10.80
CA ALA A 47 -4.41 5.96 -11.91
C ALA A 47 -4.76 4.75 -12.79
N ASP A 48 -5.17 3.62 -12.18
CA ASP A 48 -5.58 2.41 -12.91
C ASP A 48 -6.85 2.63 -13.74
N GLN A 49 -7.78 3.47 -13.28
CA GLN A 49 -8.97 3.85 -14.06
C GLN A 49 -8.60 4.79 -15.21
N GLN A 50 -7.73 5.77 -14.96
CA GLN A 50 -7.24 6.69 -15.98
C GLN A 50 -6.44 5.97 -17.07
N ALA A 51 -5.63 4.97 -16.70
CA ALA A 51 -4.91 4.12 -17.66
C ALA A 51 -5.86 3.33 -18.58
N LYS A 52 -7.09 3.05 -18.13
CA LYS A 52 -8.15 2.44 -18.94
C LYS A 52 -8.95 3.47 -19.77
N GLY A 53 -8.53 4.73 -19.80
CA GLY A 53 -9.22 5.83 -20.48
C GLY A 53 -10.50 6.30 -19.78
N LYS A 54 -10.72 5.90 -18.53
CA LYS A 54 -11.92 6.27 -17.76
C LYS A 54 -11.67 7.53 -16.93
N VAL A 55 -12.69 8.37 -16.79
CA VAL A 55 -12.69 9.51 -15.86
C VAL A 55 -13.24 9.04 -14.52
N VAL A 56 -12.50 9.31 -13.45
CA VAL A 56 -12.95 8.99 -12.08
C VAL A 56 -14.13 9.88 -11.70
N ALA A 57 -15.27 9.26 -11.45
CA ALA A 57 -16.50 9.95 -11.08
C ALA A 57 -16.65 10.07 -9.57
N MET A 58 -17.37 11.09 -9.10
CA MET A 58 -17.56 11.34 -7.67
C MET A 58 -18.23 10.20 -6.89
N TRP A 59 -19.05 9.38 -7.55
CA TRP A 59 -19.66 8.23 -6.90
C TRP A 59 -18.64 7.11 -6.60
N GLN A 60 -17.57 6.98 -7.41
CA GLN A 60 -16.46 6.06 -7.14
C GLN A 60 -15.65 6.53 -5.93
N VAL A 61 -15.43 7.84 -5.81
CA VAL A 61 -14.80 8.44 -4.62
C VAL A 61 -15.62 8.15 -3.37
N ARG A 62 -16.96 8.28 -3.46
CA ARG A 62 -17.87 7.93 -2.35
C ARG A 62 -17.83 6.43 -2.02
N ALA A 63 -17.71 5.55 -3.02
CA ALA A 63 -17.55 4.11 -2.81
C ALA A 63 -16.26 3.79 -2.02
N PHE A 64 -15.14 4.43 -2.38
CA PHE A 64 -13.89 4.30 -1.64
C PHE A 64 -14.02 4.76 -0.19
N VAL A 65 -14.60 5.95 0.03
CA VAL A 65 -14.81 6.49 1.39
C VAL A 65 -15.74 5.60 2.20
N TYR A 66 -16.76 5.01 1.56
CA TYR A 66 -17.66 4.07 2.19
C TYR A 66 -16.90 2.80 2.64
N GLY A 67 -16.10 2.19 1.77
CA GLY A 67 -15.24 1.06 2.12
C GLY A 67 -14.22 1.39 3.21
N LEU A 68 -13.61 2.59 3.14
CA LEU A 68 -12.65 3.10 4.14
C LEU A 68 -13.26 3.26 5.53
N SER A 69 -14.58 3.43 5.62
CA SER A 69 -15.29 3.44 6.90
C SER A 69 -15.55 2.03 7.46
N GLY A 70 -15.15 0.98 6.72
CA GLY A 70 -15.35 -0.42 7.07
C GLY A 70 -16.79 -0.88 6.96
N ARG A 71 -17.68 -0.04 6.41
CA ARG A 71 -19.12 -0.30 6.37
C ARG A 71 -19.48 -1.26 5.24
N TYR A 72 -20.40 -2.17 5.52
CA TYR A 72 -21.06 -3.04 4.55
C TYR A 72 -22.55 -3.14 4.90
N GLY A 73 -23.36 -3.75 4.04
CA GLY A 73 -24.82 -3.81 4.21
C GLY A 73 -25.30 -4.40 5.55
N GLY A 74 -24.46 -5.19 6.24
CA GLY A 74 -24.78 -5.81 7.54
C GLY A 74 -24.06 -5.19 8.75
N GLY A 75 -23.30 -4.10 8.60
CA GLY A 75 -22.61 -3.46 9.72
C GLY A 75 -21.23 -2.92 9.38
N THR A 76 -20.27 -3.13 10.28
CA THR A 76 -18.86 -2.71 10.12
C THR A 76 -17.93 -3.92 10.23
N LEU A 77 -16.97 -4.02 9.33
CA LEU A 77 -15.95 -5.06 9.34
C LEU A 77 -15.04 -4.95 10.56
N LYS A 78 -14.36 -6.05 10.89
CA LYS A 78 -13.28 -6.06 11.89
C LYS A 78 -11.94 -5.74 11.22
N ARG A 79 -11.03 -5.14 11.98
CA ARG A 79 -9.63 -4.98 11.56
C ARG A 79 -8.94 -6.34 11.59
N MET A 80 -8.04 -6.57 10.64
CA MET A 80 -7.14 -7.72 10.61
C MET A 80 -5.75 -7.39 11.16
N SER A 81 -5.41 -6.10 11.27
CA SER A 81 -4.21 -5.68 11.99
C SER A 81 -4.28 -6.11 13.47
N PRO A 82 -3.18 -6.63 14.06
CA PRO A 82 -3.12 -6.98 15.48
C PRO A 82 -3.52 -5.80 16.38
N GLU A 83 -4.05 -6.09 17.55
CA GLU A 83 -4.42 -5.05 18.52
C GLU A 83 -3.18 -4.23 18.92
N GLY A 84 -3.31 -2.90 18.87
CA GLY A 84 -2.20 -1.98 19.16
C GLY A 84 -1.15 -1.85 18.07
N TYR A 85 -1.27 -2.58 16.93
CA TYR A 85 -0.35 -2.42 15.81
C TYR A 85 -0.38 -0.99 15.25
N GLN A 86 0.80 -0.43 15.01
CA GLN A 86 0.97 0.86 14.37
C GLN A 86 1.82 0.69 13.13
N TRP A 87 1.29 1.17 12.00
CA TRP A 87 2.07 1.23 10.77
C TRP A 87 3.32 2.10 10.99
N PRO A 88 4.50 1.62 10.60
CA PRO A 88 5.71 2.39 10.74
C PRO A 88 5.59 3.65 9.88
N SER A 89 6.09 4.75 10.44
CA SER A 89 6.13 6.04 9.76
C SER A 89 7.59 6.45 9.57
N PRO A 90 7.95 6.98 8.40
CA PRO A 90 9.30 7.48 8.17
C PRO A 90 9.68 8.52 9.24
N PRO A 91 10.95 8.56 9.69
CA PRO A 91 11.40 9.51 10.71
C PRO A 91 11.26 10.96 10.24
N ASP A 92 11.45 11.21 8.95
CA ASP A 92 11.24 12.49 8.29
C ASP A 92 10.94 12.29 6.79
N ARG A 93 10.85 13.39 6.04
CA ARG A 93 10.47 13.39 4.62
C ARG A 93 11.57 12.94 3.65
N SER A 94 12.79 12.76 4.12
CA SER A 94 13.91 12.27 3.31
C SER A 94 13.87 10.76 3.12
N TRP A 95 13.01 10.05 3.85
CA TRP A 95 12.87 8.61 3.80
C TRP A 95 11.60 8.20 3.05
N GLU A 96 11.75 7.27 2.11
CA GLU A 96 10.67 6.77 1.26
C GLU A 96 10.31 5.34 1.67
N THR A 97 9.02 5.02 1.72
CA THR A 97 8.54 3.67 2.07
C THR A 97 8.63 2.75 0.87
N ILE A 98 9.32 1.63 1.04
CA ILE A 98 9.50 0.61 0.00
C ILE A 98 9.15 -0.77 0.53
N VAL A 99 8.69 -1.65 -0.37
CA VAL A 99 8.45 -3.06 -0.06
C VAL A 99 9.48 -3.91 -0.79
N CYS A 100 10.30 -4.61 -0.01
CA CYS A 100 11.28 -5.58 -0.47
C CYS A 100 10.58 -6.93 -0.68
N VAL A 101 10.58 -7.45 -1.91
CA VAL A 101 9.97 -8.75 -2.23
C VAL A 101 11.04 -9.76 -2.58
N TYR A 102 11.12 -10.83 -1.80
CA TYR A 102 12.11 -11.88 -1.94
C TYR A 102 11.64 -12.99 -2.91
N PRO A 103 12.57 -13.77 -3.48
CA PRO A 103 12.22 -14.84 -4.44
C PRO A 103 11.27 -15.91 -3.90
N ASN A 104 11.27 -16.13 -2.58
CA ASN A 104 10.35 -17.05 -1.90
C ASN A 104 8.94 -16.46 -1.70
N GLY A 105 8.69 -15.22 -2.12
CA GLY A 105 7.43 -14.50 -1.94
C GLY A 105 7.32 -13.73 -0.63
N ALA A 106 8.31 -13.82 0.27
CA ALA A 106 8.34 -13.02 1.48
C ALA A 106 8.42 -11.53 1.14
N CYS A 107 7.71 -10.71 1.91
CA CYS A 107 7.67 -9.27 1.75
C CYS A 107 8.15 -8.61 3.05
N GLU A 108 9.03 -7.63 2.94
CA GLU A 108 9.47 -6.80 4.06
C GLU A 108 9.21 -5.33 3.73
N LEU A 109 8.80 -4.57 4.74
CA LEU A 109 8.65 -3.13 4.62
C LEU A 109 9.93 -2.46 5.10
N ASP A 110 10.40 -1.44 4.38
CA ASP A 110 11.57 -0.66 4.81
C ASP A 110 11.39 0.81 4.44
N PHE A 111 12.29 1.65 4.97
CA PHE A 111 12.50 2.99 4.48
C PHE A 111 13.83 3.08 3.76
N VAL A 112 13.82 3.67 2.57
CA VAL A 112 15.03 3.93 1.80
C VAL A 112 15.29 5.42 1.73
N HIS A 113 16.54 5.82 1.97
CA HIS A 113 16.96 7.20 1.74
C HIS A 113 17.40 7.32 0.27
N PRO A 114 16.69 8.08 -0.59
CA PRO A 114 16.85 8.03 -2.04
C PRO A 114 18.20 8.59 -2.52
N VAL A 115 18.90 9.37 -1.69
CA VAL A 115 20.22 9.93 -2.04
C VAL A 115 21.36 8.98 -1.64
N SER A 116 21.37 8.51 -0.39
CA SER A 116 22.44 7.63 0.12
C SER A 116 22.22 6.15 -0.22
N ARG A 117 21.01 5.78 -0.65
CA ARG A 117 20.58 4.40 -0.92
C ARG A 117 20.67 3.47 0.30
N MET A 118 20.74 4.06 1.48
CA MET A 118 20.70 3.31 2.75
C MET A 118 19.29 2.86 3.05
N PHE A 119 19.20 1.65 3.58
CA PHE A 119 17.98 1.10 4.15
C PHE A 119 17.93 1.41 5.64
N TRP A 120 16.76 1.76 6.15
CA TRP A 120 16.58 2.08 7.56
C TRP A 120 16.90 0.88 8.46
N SER A 121 16.58 -0.32 7.99
CA SER A 121 16.86 -1.58 8.68
C SER A 121 18.33 -1.85 8.97
N GLU A 122 19.27 -1.29 8.18
CA GLU A 122 20.72 -1.48 8.37
C GLU A 122 21.19 -1.00 9.74
N ASP A 123 20.64 0.11 10.23
CA ASP A 123 21.05 0.73 11.51
C ASP A 123 19.99 0.57 12.63
N ASN A 124 18.73 0.30 12.27
CA ASN A 124 17.60 0.39 13.21
C ASN A 124 16.80 -0.91 13.35
N GLY A 125 17.14 -1.94 12.58
CA GLY A 125 16.41 -3.21 12.53
C GLY A 125 15.14 -3.17 11.66
N PHE A 126 14.57 -4.35 11.43
CA PHE A 126 13.47 -4.54 10.47
C PHE A 126 12.15 -3.96 10.96
N LEU A 127 11.38 -3.38 10.03
CA LEU A 127 10.01 -2.95 10.28
C LEU A 127 9.07 -4.15 10.23
N VAL A 128 8.15 -4.23 11.19
CA VAL A 128 7.23 -5.36 11.31
C VAL A 128 5.94 -5.08 10.53
N LEU A 129 5.55 -6.01 9.66
CA LEU A 129 4.26 -6.01 8.98
C LEU A 129 3.15 -6.52 9.93
N PRO A 130 1.87 -6.15 9.71
CA PRO A 130 0.77 -6.60 10.56
C PRO A 130 0.48 -8.11 10.44
N THR A 131 0.99 -8.78 9.41
CA THR A 131 0.89 -10.22 9.21
C THR A 131 2.09 -10.72 8.39
N GLU A 132 2.50 -11.95 8.62
CA GLU A 132 3.46 -12.69 7.76
C GLU A 132 2.75 -13.57 6.71
N ASP A 133 1.41 -13.63 6.78
CA ASP A 133 0.61 -14.39 5.82
C ASP A 133 0.55 -13.66 4.46
N TYR A 134 1.41 -14.08 3.54
CA TYR A 134 1.51 -13.54 2.19
C TYR A 134 0.30 -13.88 1.30
N ALA A 135 -0.58 -14.79 1.70
CA ALA A 135 -1.87 -14.98 1.03
C ALA A 135 -2.82 -13.81 1.32
N LEU A 136 -2.65 -13.15 2.46
CA LEU A 136 -3.43 -11.98 2.87
C LEU A 136 -2.74 -10.66 2.53
N MET A 137 -1.41 -10.60 2.63
CA MET A 137 -0.60 -9.40 2.38
C MET A 137 0.69 -9.75 1.64
N GLY A 138 0.55 -10.22 0.40
CA GLY A 138 1.66 -10.52 -0.50
C GLY A 138 1.99 -9.37 -1.46
N ARG A 139 2.97 -9.60 -2.35
CA ARG A 139 3.37 -8.65 -3.42
C ARG A 139 2.17 -8.03 -4.15
N TRP A 140 1.22 -8.86 -4.57
CA TRP A 140 0.02 -8.43 -5.30
C TRP A 140 -0.76 -7.35 -4.55
N TRP A 141 -0.88 -7.50 -3.23
CA TRP A 141 -1.61 -6.56 -2.38
C TRP A 141 -0.86 -5.24 -2.31
N PHE A 142 0.46 -5.26 -2.10
CA PHE A 142 1.27 -4.04 -2.08
C PHE A 142 1.23 -3.30 -3.42
N GLU A 143 1.25 -4.02 -4.55
CA GLU A 143 1.09 -3.48 -5.91
C GLU A 143 -0.26 -2.78 -6.08
N GLU A 144 -1.36 -3.44 -5.69
CA GLU A 144 -2.71 -2.88 -5.74
C GLU A 144 -2.86 -1.66 -4.84
N MET A 145 -2.24 -1.67 -3.67
CA MET A 145 -2.23 -0.54 -2.73
C MET A 145 -1.27 0.59 -3.15
N GLY A 146 -0.53 0.41 -4.25
CA GLY A 146 0.33 1.42 -4.86
C GLY A 146 1.63 1.66 -4.11
N PHE A 147 2.13 0.66 -3.38
CA PHE A 147 3.48 0.71 -2.80
C PHE A 147 4.53 0.59 -3.90
N GLU A 148 5.68 1.22 -3.65
CA GLU A 148 6.87 0.96 -4.42
C GLU A 148 7.44 -0.40 -4.04
N ILE A 149 7.72 -1.22 -5.04
CA ILE A 149 8.20 -2.59 -4.85
C ILE A 149 9.61 -2.73 -5.41
N MET A 150 10.51 -3.22 -4.58
CA MET A 150 11.83 -3.66 -4.97
C MET A 150 11.89 -5.19 -4.93
N VAL A 151 12.03 -5.79 -6.12
CA VAL A 151 12.16 -7.26 -6.24
C VAL A 151 13.62 -7.64 -6.04
N MET A 152 13.89 -8.40 -4.98
CA MET A 152 15.22 -8.90 -4.67
C MET A 152 15.60 -10.03 -5.62
N GLN A 153 16.79 -9.94 -6.21
CA GLN A 153 17.32 -11.00 -7.06
C GLN A 153 18.17 -11.98 -6.24
N PRO A 154 18.01 -13.31 -6.42
CA PRO A 154 18.72 -14.32 -5.64
C PRO A 154 20.25 -14.33 -5.85
N LEU A 155 20.75 -13.64 -6.88
CA LEU A 155 22.18 -13.57 -7.22
C LEU A 155 22.80 -12.18 -6.94
N MET A 156 22.08 -11.28 -6.26
CA MET A 156 22.67 -10.00 -5.87
C MET A 156 23.67 -10.22 -4.73
N GLU A 157 24.95 -10.28 -5.09
CA GLU A 157 26.05 -10.16 -4.15
C GLU A 157 26.25 -8.69 -3.78
N VAL A 158 25.98 -8.34 -2.53
CA VAL A 158 26.38 -7.04 -1.98
C VAL A 158 27.89 -7.06 -1.82
N ARG A 159 28.61 -6.32 -2.66
CA ARG A 159 30.01 -6.00 -2.38
C ARG A 159 30.05 -4.96 -1.28
N VAL A 160 30.25 -5.41 -0.05
CA VAL A 160 30.61 -4.53 1.07
C VAL A 160 32.00 -3.99 0.78
N CYS A 161 32.07 -2.77 0.25
CA CYS A 161 33.33 -2.04 0.17
C CYS A 161 33.60 -1.44 1.54
N ASP A 162 34.61 -1.94 2.25
CA ASP A 162 35.02 -1.47 3.59
C ASP A 162 35.48 0.00 3.63
N SER A 163 35.48 0.70 2.49
CA SER A 163 35.77 2.14 2.42
C SER A 163 35.13 2.78 1.19
N LEU A 164 33.99 3.44 1.37
CA LEU A 164 33.56 4.49 0.47
C LEU A 164 34.06 5.83 1.05
N PRO A 165 34.91 6.59 0.33
CA PRO A 165 35.28 7.92 0.78
C PRO A 165 34.01 8.79 0.88
N PRO A 166 33.90 9.70 1.88
CA PRO A 166 32.69 10.49 2.08
C PRO A 166 32.33 11.25 0.81
N HIS A 167 31.16 10.92 0.24
CA HIS A 167 30.71 11.44 -1.06
C HIS A 167 30.08 12.84 -0.99
N LEU A 168 30.20 13.54 0.13
CA LEU A 168 29.73 14.92 0.27
C LEU A 168 30.92 15.85 0.39
N LYS A 169 31.34 16.44 -0.74
CA LYS A 169 31.99 17.74 -0.71
C LYS A 169 30.91 18.79 -0.54
N LEU A 170 30.89 19.45 0.61
CA LEU A 170 30.21 20.74 0.75
C LEU A 170 30.84 21.70 -0.27
N VAL A 171 30.02 22.20 -1.20
CA VAL A 171 30.35 23.33 -2.07
C VAL A 171 29.77 24.58 -1.42
#